data_AF-V4BH96-F1
#
_entry.id   AF-V4BH96-F1
#
_cell.length_a   1.000
_cell.length_b   1.000
_cell.length_c   1.000
_cell.angle_alpha   90.00
_cell.angle_beta   90.00
_cell.angle_gamma   90.00
#
_symmetry.space_group_name_H-M   'P 1'
#
loop_
_entity.id
_entity.type
_entity.pdbx_description
1 polymer ?
#
loop_
_entity_poly.entity_id
_entity_poly.type
_entity_poly.pdbx_seq_one_letter_code
_entity_poly.pdbx_strand_id
1 'polypeptide(L)'
;RGTSGIDIDLEKVDINQCPVPYGSNEDNVFAGSARCKEETTKCIVISGLGFRRGSYKCVCKPGYYFPDSSSSQKFFKGTEIEAQYALKRKGLPNKYDISFNCLACAAGCDVCEDNSPCVLRLNWIQRSILLAISGLMMISIAVLMWFSVQYREVKVSFFSEFQFCICKKVMIITGSQGLW
;
A
#
# COMPACT_ATOMS: atom_id res chain seq x y z
N ARG A 1 10.25 54.92 20.68
CA ARG A 1 9.74 53.60 20.25
C ARG A 1 9.65 53.63 18.73
N GLY A 2 10.66 53.09 18.04
CA GLY A 2 10.62 52.95 16.58
C GLY A 2 10.19 51.54 16.24
N THR A 3 9.18 51.38 15.40
CA THR A 3 8.82 50.10 14.80
C THR A 3 9.50 50.06 13.43
N SER A 4 10.46 49.17 13.22
CA SER A 4 10.97 48.89 11.88
C SER A 4 9.85 48.23 11.06
N GLY A 5 9.35 48.93 10.05
CA GLY A 5 8.54 48.33 9.00
C GLY A 5 9.46 47.60 8.03
N ILE A 6 9.12 46.35 7.69
CA ILE A 6 9.79 45.58 6.65
C ILE A 6 8.82 45.53 5.47
N ASP A 7 9.19 46.18 4.37
CA ASP A 7 8.44 46.08 3.10
C ASP A 7 8.84 44.78 2.41
N ILE A 8 7.86 43.90 2.22
CA ILE A 8 8.04 42.59 1.59
C ILE A 8 7.25 42.61 0.28
N ASP A 9 7.91 42.29 -0.83
CA ASP A 9 7.22 42.09 -2.10
C ASP A 9 6.44 40.76 -2.07
N LEU A 10 5.13 40.86 -1.93
CA LEU A 10 4.19 39.73 -1.79
C LEU A 10 4.11 38.85 -3.05
N GLU A 11 4.58 39.30 -4.21
CA GLU A 11 4.53 38.50 -5.44
C GLU A 11 5.62 37.41 -5.47
N LYS A 12 6.71 37.58 -4.71
CA LYS A 12 7.88 36.69 -4.76
C LYS A 12 8.04 35.79 -3.53
N VAL A 13 7.26 36.02 -2.46
CA VAL A 13 7.38 35.27 -1.20
C VAL A 13 6.28 34.22 -1.09
N ASP A 14 6.68 32.94 -1.17
CA ASP A 14 5.78 31.81 -0.90
C ASP A 14 5.58 31.61 0.61
N ILE A 15 4.35 31.21 1.00
CA ILE A 15 4.00 30.88 2.38
C ILE A 15 4.04 29.37 2.59
N ASN A 16 4.75 28.92 3.62
CA ASN A 16 4.72 27.52 4.04
C ASN A 16 3.72 27.31 5.19
N GLN A 17 2.55 26.74 4.90
CA GLN A 17 1.55 26.40 5.93
C GLN A 17 1.72 25.01 6.55
N CYS A 18 2.65 24.19 6.06
CA CYS A 18 2.86 22.83 6.56
C CYS A 18 3.59 22.85 7.92
N PRO A 19 3.40 21.82 8.76
CA PRO A 19 4.11 21.73 10.03
C PRO A 19 5.62 21.57 9.79
N VAL A 20 6.43 22.23 10.61
CA VAL A 20 7.88 22.06 10.59
C VAL A 20 8.26 20.67 11.09
N PRO A 21 9.23 19.99 10.44
CA PRO A 21 9.71 18.71 10.92
C PRO A 21 10.37 18.87 12.30
N TYR A 22 10.14 17.89 13.17
CA TYR A 22 10.71 17.86 14.52
C TYR A 22 12.24 17.91 14.44
N GLY A 23 12.86 18.90 15.08
CA GLY A 23 14.31 19.10 15.08
C GLY A 23 14.85 20.04 13.99
N SER A 24 13.99 20.70 13.21
CA SER A 24 14.42 21.81 12.35
C SER A 24 14.51 23.12 13.14
N ASN A 25 15.57 23.90 12.90
CA ASN A 25 15.77 25.23 13.48
C ASN A 25 15.19 26.35 12.59
N GLU A 26 14.18 26.03 11.76
CA GLU A 26 13.54 27.00 10.87
C GLU A 26 12.35 27.65 11.56
N ASP A 27 12.47 28.95 11.85
CA ASP A 27 11.40 29.76 12.41
C ASP A 27 10.39 30.13 11.31
N ASN A 28 9.42 29.25 11.07
CA ASN A 28 8.30 29.50 10.16
C ASN A 28 7.02 29.89 10.93
N VAL A 29 6.68 31.18 10.89
CA VAL A 29 5.48 31.75 11.57
C VAL A 29 4.15 31.17 11.02
N PHE A 30 4.15 30.66 9.78
CA PHE A 30 2.95 30.11 9.15
C PHE A 30 2.82 28.59 9.31
N ALA A 31 3.79 27.93 9.94
CA ALA A 31 3.81 26.49 10.12
C ALA A 31 2.56 25.99 10.88
N GLY A 32 2.03 24.85 10.44
CA GLY A 32 0.88 24.20 11.09
C GLY A 32 -0.47 24.90 10.87
N SER A 33 -0.55 25.89 9.98
CA SER A 33 -1.82 26.54 9.63
C SER A 33 -2.62 25.81 8.54
N ALA A 34 -2.02 24.80 7.90
CA ALA A 34 -2.66 23.97 6.89
C ALA A 34 -3.87 23.19 7.45
N ARG A 35 -4.88 22.97 6.61
CA ARG A 35 -6.13 22.30 6.97
C ARG A 35 -6.22 20.85 6.51
N CYS A 36 -5.08 20.22 6.25
CA CYS A 36 -5.00 18.78 5.98
C CYS A 36 -5.55 17.97 7.16
N LYS A 37 -6.06 16.77 6.88
CA LYS A 37 -6.52 15.82 7.91
C LYS A 37 -5.31 15.10 8.48
N GLU A 38 -4.81 15.54 9.63
CA GLU A 38 -3.57 15.02 10.22
C GLU A 38 -3.64 13.52 10.52
N GLU A 39 -4.81 12.96 10.74
CA GLU A 39 -5.04 11.53 10.95
C GLU A 39 -4.58 10.67 9.75
N THR A 40 -5.00 11.02 8.53
CA THR A 40 -4.81 10.18 7.33
C THR A 40 -3.89 10.81 6.27
N THR A 41 -3.57 12.10 6.39
CA THR A 41 -2.83 12.86 5.36
C THR A 41 -1.61 13.60 5.92
N LYS A 42 -0.68 13.93 5.03
CA LYS A 42 0.54 14.72 5.26
C LYS A 42 0.54 15.95 4.35
N CYS A 43 0.93 17.09 4.90
CA CYS A 43 1.04 18.35 4.17
C CYS A 43 2.35 18.43 3.38
N ILE A 44 2.28 18.90 2.14
CA ILE A 44 3.43 19.21 1.28
C ILE A 44 3.23 20.59 0.65
N VAL A 45 4.23 21.46 0.77
CA VAL A 45 4.21 22.83 0.24
C VAL A 45 4.27 22.82 -1.28
N ILE A 46 3.61 23.79 -1.92
CA ILE A 46 3.73 24.08 -3.35
C ILE A 46 4.34 25.47 -3.51
N SER A 47 5.56 25.53 -4.03
CA SER A 47 6.27 26.78 -4.31
C SER A 47 5.90 27.38 -5.67
N GLY A 48 6.19 28.67 -5.87
CA GLY A 48 5.97 29.41 -7.11
C GLY A 48 4.52 29.90 -7.28
N LEU A 49 3.79 30.05 -6.17
CA LEU A 49 2.39 30.46 -6.18
C LEU A 49 2.17 31.86 -5.57
N GLY A 50 3.22 32.45 -4.99
CA GLY A 50 3.22 33.76 -4.35
C GLY A 50 2.57 33.73 -2.96
N PHE A 51 2.36 34.93 -2.41
CA PHE A 51 1.78 35.10 -1.08
C PHE A 51 0.28 34.81 -1.08
N ARG A 52 -0.09 33.53 -0.99
CA ARG A 52 -1.49 33.10 -0.92
C ARG A 52 -1.70 31.90 0.01
N ARG A 53 -2.90 31.82 0.58
CA ARG A 53 -3.32 30.68 1.41
C ARG A 53 -3.74 29.51 0.53
N GLY A 54 -3.44 28.29 0.98
CA GLY A 54 -3.76 27.06 0.23
C GLY A 54 -2.69 26.63 -0.77
N SER A 55 -1.48 27.23 -0.73
CA SER A 55 -0.30 26.83 -1.50
C SER A 55 0.35 25.55 -0.96
N TYR A 56 -0.46 24.52 -0.73
CA TYR A 56 -0.03 23.20 -0.27
C TYR A 56 -0.92 22.11 -0.89
N LYS A 57 -0.44 20.87 -0.86
CA LYS A 57 -1.21 19.67 -1.18
C LYS A 57 -1.19 18.72 0.02
N CYS A 58 -2.30 18.04 0.26
CA CYS A 58 -2.37 16.96 1.25
C CYS A 58 -2.25 15.63 0.53
N VAL A 59 -1.21 14.87 0.87
CA VAL A 59 -0.92 13.53 0.33
C VAL A 59 -1.25 12.51 1.42
N CYS A 60 -1.72 11.31 1.05
CA CYS A 60 -2.00 10.27 2.02
C CYS A 60 -0.73 9.85 2.78
N LYS A 61 -0.87 9.56 4.07
CA LYS A 61 0.20 8.96 4.87
C LYS A 61 0.44 7.50 4.44
N PRO A 62 1.63 6.93 4.72
CA PRO A 62 1.82 5.48 4.62
C PRO A 62 0.73 4.74 5.39
N GLY A 63 0.26 3.61 4.84
CA GLY A 63 -0.90 2.87 5.34
C GLY A 63 -2.25 3.43 4.90
N TYR A 64 -2.27 4.52 4.11
CA TYR A 64 -3.49 5.09 3.54
C TYR A 64 -3.35 5.35 2.03
N TYR A 65 -4.45 5.23 1.30
CA TYR A 65 -4.54 5.48 -0.14
C TYR A 65 -5.65 6.48 -0.50
N PHE A 66 -5.54 7.06 -1.68
CA PHE A 66 -6.48 8.07 -2.16
C PHE A 66 -7.78 7.40 -2.64
N PRO A 67 -8.97 7.87 -2.22
CA PRO A 67 -10.24 7.16 -2.48
C PRO A 67 -10.59 7.00 -3.96
N ASP A 68 -10.15 7.91 -4.83
CA ASP A 68 -10.31 7.80 -6.28
C ASP A 68 -9.00 7.35 -6.94
N SER A 69 -8.80 6.03 -6.99
CA SER A 69 -7.59 5.42 -7.57
C SER A 69 -7.42 5.69 -9.07
N SER A 70 -8.48 6.09 -9.77
CA SER A 70 -8.47 6.38 -11.22
C SER A 70 -7.95 7.79 -11.55
N SER A 71 -7.92 8.69 -10.56
CA SER A 71 -7.45 10.05 -10.75
C SER A 71 -5.94 10.11 -11.03
N SER A 72 -5.55 10.93 -12.01
CA SER A 72 -4.14 11.23 -12.30
C SER A 72 -3.46 12.01 -11.16
N GLN A 73 -4.24 12.74 -10.34
CA GLN A 73 -3.75 13.53 -9.21
C GLN A 73 -4.21 12.90 -7.89
N LYS A 74 -3.35 12.09 -7.28
CA LYS A 74 -3.61 11.39 -5.99
C LYS A 74 -3.29 12.25 -4.77
N PHE A 75 -3.83 13.47 -4.73
CA PHE A 75 -3.66 14.39 -3.61
C PHE A 75 -4.81 15.38 -3.55
N PHE A 76 -5.09 15.90 -2.36
CA PHE A 76 -6.07 16.96 -2.18
C PHE A 76 -5.40 18.33 -2.32
N LYS A 77 -5.97 19.21 -3.14
CA LYS A 77 -5.48 20.58 -3.33
C LYS A 77 -5.82 21.43 -2.10
N GLY A 78 -4.83 22.13 -1.54
CA GLY A 78 -5.01 22.99 -0.37
C GLY A 78 -6.03 24.11 -0.61
N THR A 79 -6.10 24.65 -1.82
CA THR A 79 -7.10 25.68 -2.20
C THR A 79 -8.53 25.20 -2.03
N GLU A 80 -8.84 23.96 -2.39
CA GLU A 80 -10.18 23.38 -2.25
C GLU A 80 -10.52 23.11 -0.78
N ILE A 81 -9.56 22.56 -0.04
CA ILE A 81 -9.70 22.31 1.40
C ILE A 81 -9.99 23.63 2.15
N GLU A 82 -9.22 24.68 1.85
CA GLU A 82 -9.39 25.99 2.48
C GLU A 82 -10.74 26.63 2.11
N ALA A 83 -11.22 26.46 0.88
CA ALA A 83 -12.53 26.93 0.46
C ALA A 83 -13.65 26.23 1.22
N GLN A 84 -13.61 24.89 1.33
CA GLN A 84 -14.61 24.12 2.09
C GLN A 84 -14.54 24.42 3.59
N TYR A 85 -13.33 24.62 4.13
CA TYR A 85 -13.15 25.01 5.52
C TYR A 85 -13.67 26.44 5.79
N ALA A 86 -13.51 27.37 4.85
CA ALA A 86 -14.07 28.72 4.98
C ALA A 86 -15.61 28.70 5.03
N LEU A 87 -16.26 27.83 4.24
CA LEU A 87 -17.71 27.59 4.34
C LEU A 87 -18.08 27.03 5.71
N LYS A 88 -17.32 26.03 6.21
CA LYS A 88 -17.50 25.48 7.57
C LYS A 88 -17.42 26.56 8.64
N ARG A 89 -16.42 27.44 8.58
CA ARG A 89 -16.27 28.56 9.54
C ARG A 89 -17.44 29.54 9.51
N LYS A 90 -18.11 29.70 8.38
CA LYS A 90 -19.30 30.55 8.23
C LYS A 90 -20.61 29.83 8.60
N GLY A 91 -20.55 28.56 9.02
CA GLY A 91 -21.76 27.76 9.30
C GLY A 91 -22.57 27.41 8.05
N LEU A 92 -21.96 27.51 6.86
CA LEU A 92 -22.59 27.18 5.58
C LEU A 92 -22.47 25.67 5.27
N PRO A 93 -23.35 25.13 4.42
CA PRO A 93 -23.21 23.76 3.93
C PRO A 93 -21.82 23.56 3.29
N ASN A 94 -21.08 22.56 3.78
CA ASN A 94 -19.71 22.31 3.39
C ASN A 94 -19.41 20.79 3.41
N LYS A 95 -18.34 20.39 2.72
CA LYS A 95 -17.89 18.98 2.66
C LYS A 95 -16.61 18.71 3.43
N TYR A 96 -16.11 19.67 4.23
CA TYR A 96 -14.79 19.58 4.86
C TYR A 96 -14.66 18.41 5.87
N ASP A 97 -15.74 18.08 6.58
CA ASP A 97 -15.69 17.03 7.62
C ASP A 97 -15.80 15.62 7.05
N ILE A 98 -16.49 15.45 5.92
CA ILE A 98 -16.76 14.14 5.32
C ILE A 98 -15.71 13.81 4.25
N SER A 99 -15.24 14.81 3.50
CA SER A 99 -14.26 14.66 2.41
C SER A 99 -12.83 14.96 2.86
N PHE A 100 -11.86 14.75 1.97
CA PHE A 100 -10.42 15.02 2.18
C PHE A 100 -9.69 14.07 3.14
N ASN A 101 -10.31 12.94 3.48
CA ASN A 101 -9.68 11.83 4.20
C ASN A 101 -9.18 10.78 3.20
N CYS A 102 -8.05 10.15 3.51
CA CYS A 102 -7.59 8.96 2.80
C CYS A 102 -8.18 7.69 3.44
N LEU A 103 -8.23 6.62 2.66
CA LEU A 103 -8.74 5.31 3.12
C LEU A 103 -7.58 4.44 3.60
N ALA A 104 -7.80 3.65 4.65
CA ALA A 104 -6.77 2.77 5.18
C ALA A 104 -6.49 1.59 4.23
N CYS A 105 -5.22 1.22 4.10
CA CYS A 105 -4.79 0.06 3.35
C CYS A 105 -5.28 -1.24 3.99
N ALA A 106 -5.32 -2.31 3.18
CA ALA A 106 -5.52 -3.67 3.69
C ALA A 106 -4.45 -4.01 4.74
N ALA A 107 -4.85 -4.74 5.78
CA ALA A 107 -3.97 -5.05 6.89
C ALA A 107 -2.72 -5.83 6.42
N GLY A 108 -1.54 -5.39 6.86
CA GLY A 108 -0.25 -6.00 6.48
C GLY A 108 0.44 -5.32 5.29
N CYS A 109 -0.08 -4.17 4.83
CA CYS A 109 0.52 -3.36 3.77
C CYS A 109 0.92 -1.98 4.32
N ASP A 110 2.16 -1.56 4.07
CA ASP A 110 2.66 -0.22 4.47
C ASP A 110 2.36 0.85 3.43
N VAL A 111 2.29 0.50 2.15
CA VAL A 111 1.94 1.39 1.03
C VAL A 111 1.03 0.62 0.07
N CYS A 112 -0.10 1.22 -0.30
CA CYS A 112 -1.04 0.63 -1.24
C CYS A 112 -1.60 1.71 -2.18
N GLU A 113 -2.00 1.29 -3.37
CA GLU A 113 -2.66 2.13 -4.36
C GLU A 113 -4.18 2.03 -4.27
N ASP A 114 -4.66 0.87 -3.83
CA ASP A 114 -6.06 0.48 -3.72
C ASP A 114 -6.24 -0.53 -2.57
N ASN A 115 -7.48 -0.93 -2.33
CA ASN A 115 -7.83 -1.88 -1.27
C ASN A 115 -7.47 -3.34 -1.61
N SER A 116 -6.57 -3.56 -2.56
CA SER A 116 -6.11 -4.89 -2.95
C SER A 116 -5.18 -5.46 -1.86
N PRO A 117 -5.35 -6.74 -1.46
CA PRO A 117 -4.50 -7.34 -0.44
C PRO A 117 -3.09 -7.58 -1.02
N CYS A 118 -2.07 -6.86 -0.52
CA CYS A 118 -0.67 -7.06 -0.92
C CYS A 118 -0.06 -8.34 -0.35
N VAL A 119 -0.56 -8.78 0.80
CA VAL A 119 -0.18 -10.05 1.43
C VAL A 119 -1.25 -11.10 1.12
N LEU A 120 -0.81 -12.25 0.63
CA LEU A 120 -1.62 -13.46 0.66
C LEU A 120 -1.91 -13.75 2.13
N ARG A 121 -3.12 -13.37 2.59
CA ARG A 121 -3.67 -13.83 3.86
C ARG A 121 -3.90 -15.34 3.72
N LEU A 122 -2.84 -16.12 3.92
CA LEU A 122 -2.95 -17.56 4.13
C LEU A 122 -3.65 -17.74 5.47
N ASN A 123 -4.98 -17.75 5.41
CA ASN A 123 -5.83 -18.18 6.50
C ASN A 123 -5.38 -19.56 6.95
N TRP A 124 -5.59 -19.90 8.22
CA TRP A 124 -5.25 -21.21 8.77
C TRP A 124 -5.76 -22.36 7.88
N ILE A 125 -6.91 -22.17 7.22
CA ILE A 125 -7.49 -23.05 6.20
C ILE A 125 -6.52 -23.34 5.05
N GLN A 126 -5.85 -22.35 4.49
CA GLN A 126 -4.94 -22.54 3.35
C GLN A 126 -3.63 -23.23 3.75
N ARG A 127 -3.12 -22.95 4.96
CA ARG A 127 -2.02 -23.73 5.54
C ARG A 127 -2.42 -25.19 5.76
N SER A 128 -3.62 -25.45 6.29
CA SER A 128 -4.15 -26.81 6.46
C SER A 128 -4.32 -27.55 5.14
N ILE A 129 -4.76 -26.87 4.06
CA ILE A 129 -4.88 -27.47 2.72
C ILE A 129 -3.51 -27.91 2.19
N LEU A 130 -2.48 -27.06 2.28
CA LEU A 130 -1.12 -27.41 1.83
C LEU A 130 -0.52 -28.57 2.62
N LEU A 131 -0.71 -28.59 3.95
CA LEU A 131 -0.26 -29.69 4.81
C LEU A 131 -1.02 -30.99 4.52
N ALA A 132 -2.32 -30.92 4.22
CA ALA A 132 -3.11 -32.10 3.85
C ALA A 132 -2.68 -32.71 2.51
N ILE A 133 -2.46 -31.87 1.48
CA ILE A 133 -2.02 -32.34 0.15
C ILE A 133 -0.64 -32.99 0.23
N SER A 134 0.31 -32.34 0.93
CA SER A 134 1.66 -32.90 1.12
C SER A 134 1.64 -34.19 1.93
N GLY A 135 0.84 -34.28 2.99
CA GLY A 135 0.65 -35.52 3.76
C GLY A 135 0.10 -36.66 2.90
N LEU A 136 -0.89 -36.39 2.06
CA LEU A 136 -1.51 -37.40 1.19
C LEU A 136 -0.54 -37.92 0.12
N MET A 137 0.30 -37.04 -0.44
CA MET A 137 1.40 -37.42 -1.33
C MET A 137 2.44 -38.30 -0.62
N MET A 138 2.80 -37.98 0.63
CA MET A 138 3.76 -38.79 1.38
C MET A 138 3.21 -40.19 1.71
N ILE A 139 1.92 -40.28 2.06
CA ILE A 139 1.26 -41.56 2.36
C ILE A 139 1.17 -42.43 1.10
N SER A 140 0.79 -41.86 -0.05
CA SER A 140 0.69 -42.62 -1.30
C SER A 140 2.04 -43.21 -1.72
N ILE A 141 3.13 -42.45 -1.58
CA ILE A 141 4.50 -42.92 -1.86
C ILE A 141 4.89 -44.06 -0.89
N ALA A 142 4.56 -43.94 0.40
CA ALA A 142 4.86 -44.98 1.38
C ALA A 142 4.11 -46.30 1.09
N VAL A 143 2.84 -46.23 0.67
CA VAL A 143 2.05 -47.41 0.28
C VAL A 143 2.62 -48.06 -0.98
N LEU A 144 3.01 -47.27 -1.98
CA LEU A 144 3.65 -47.78 -3.20
C LEU A 144 5.00 -48.45 -2.88
N MET A 145 5.80 -47.86 -1.99
CA MET A 145 7.04 -48.47 -1.51
C MET A 145 6.77 -49.80 -0.78
N TRP A 146 5.84 -49.83 0.16
CA TRP A 146 5.47 -51.06 0.87
C TRP A 146 5.01 -52.16 -0.09
N PHE A 147 4.12 -51.83 -1.02
CA PHE A 147 3.62 -52.76 -2.03
C PHE A 147 4.75 -53.28 -2.93
N SER A 148 5.68 -52.42 -3.34
CA SER A 148 6.84 -52.82 -4.14
C SER A 148 7.75 -53.82 -3.43
N VAL A 149 7.86 -53.72 -2.10
CA VAL A 149 8.67 -54.62 -1.27
C VAL A 149 7.98 -55.96 -1.06
N GLN A 150 6.66 -55.96 -0.83
CA GLN A 150 5.88 -57.19 -0.60
C GLN A 150 5.79 -58.08 -1.86
N TYR A 151 5.73 -57.47 -3.05
CA TYR A 151 5.60 -58.18 -4.33
C TYR A 151 6.93 -58.30 -5.10
N ARG A 152 8.06 -58.12 -4.40
CA ARG A 152 9.41 -58.19 -4.98
C ARG A 152 9.77 -59.57 -5.57
N GLU A 153 9.09 -60.63 -5.14
CA GLU A 153 9.31 -62.02 -5.57
C GLU A 153 8.53 -62.40 -6.85
N VAL A 154 7.47 -61.65 -7.21
CA VAL A 154 6.78 -61.78 -8.50
C VAL A 154 7.30 -60.68 -9.43
N LYS A 155 8.40 -60.97 -10.15
CA LYS A 155 9.01 -60.05 -11.14
C LYS A 155 7.99 -59.68 -12.23
N VAL A 156 7.25 -58.60 -12.01
CA VAL A 156 6.56 -57.87 -13.08
C VAL A 156 7.40 -56.64 -13.38
N SER A 157 8.34 -56.79 -14.31
CA SER A 157 9.21 -55.72 -14.84
C SER A 157 8.46 -54.67 -15.66
N PHE A 158 7.25 -54.28 -15.26
CA PHE A 158 6.42 -53.28 -15.94
C PHE A 158 6.37 -51.93 -15.20
N PHE A 159 6.94 -51.86 -13.99
CA PHE A 159 6.79 -50.69 -13.11
C PHE A 159 7.79 -49.55 -13.39
N SER A 160 8.86 -49.80 -14.16
CA SER A 160 9.83 -48.76 -14.53
C SER A 160 9.28 -47.73 -15.51
N GLU A 161 8.30 -48.09 -16.35
CA GLU A 161 7.69 -47.15 -17.31
C GLU A 161 6.65 -46.23 -16.65
N PHE A 162 5.91 -46.69 -15.64
CA PHE A 162 4.94 -45.85 -14.94
C PHE A 162 5.61 -44.81 -14.04
N GLN A 163 6.69 -45.18 -13.36
CA GLN A 163 7.48 -44.24 -12.55
C GLN A 163 8.12 -43.15 -13.43
N PHE A 164 8.65 -43.51 -14.60
CA PHE A 164 9.17 -42.55 -15.59
C PHE A 164 8.07 -41.69 -16.22
N CYS A 165 6.88 -42.24 -16.47
CA CYS A 165 5.77 -41.51 -17.10
C CYS A 165 5.18 -40.46 -16.16
N ILE A 166 5.00 -40.78 -14.86
CA ILE A 166 4.55 -39.79 -13.86
C ILE A 166 5.63 -38.75 -13.61
N CYS A 167 6.91 -39.14 -13.51
CA CYS A 167 8.00 -38.18 -13.30
C CYS A 167 8.19 -37.23 -14.51
N LYS A 168 8.11 -37.73 -15.75
CA LYS A 168 8.10 -36.87 -16.95
C LYS A 168 6.87 -35.96 -17.03
N LYS A 169 5.66 -36.46 -16.73
CA LYS A 169 4.44 -35.63 -16.80
C LYS A 169 4.46 -34.53 -15.74
N VAL A 170 4.91 -34.83 -14.52
CA VAL A 170 5.09 -33.83 -13.46
C VAL A 170 6.15 -32.81 -13.88
N MET A 171 7.29 -33.23 -14.44
CA MET A 171 8.35 -32.33 -14.89
C MET A 171 7.88 -31.39 -16.03
N ILE A 172 7.10 -31.90 -16.99
CA ILE A 172 6.48 -31.11 -18.09
C ILE A 172 5.46 -30.10 -17.54
N ILE A 173 4.63 -30.48 -16.57
CA ILE A 173 3.63 -29.58 -15.95
C ILE A 173 4.31 -28.47 -15.13
N THR A 174 5.47 -28.74 -14.54
CA THR A 174 6.25 -27.75 -13.77
C THR A 174 7.18 -26.86 -14.61
N GLY A 175 7.24 -27.04 -15.94
CA GLY A 175 8.00 -26.15 -16.83
C GLY A 175 9.51 -26.05 -16.55
N SER A 176 10.08 -26.99 -15.79
CA SER A 176 11.51 -26.99 -15.48
C SER A 176 12.27 -27.71 -16.60
N GLN A 177 12.77 -26.93 -17.56
CA GLN A 177 13.72 -27.46 -18.53
C GLN A 177 15.06 -27.75 -17.85
N GLY A 178 15.43 -29.03 -17.91
CA GLY A 178 16.78 -29.60 -17.90
C GLY A 178 17.90 -28.89 -17.14
N LEU A 179 18.42 -29.56 -16.12
CA LEU A 179 19.84 -29.51 -15.80
C LEU A 179 20.33 -30.93 -15.53
N TRP A 180 21.29 -31.32 -16.38
CA TRP A 180 22.02 -32.60 -16.52
C TRP A 180 21.33 -33.68 -17.37
#